data_AF-A0A353CDQ6-F1
#
_entry.id   AF-A0A353CDQ6-F1
#
_cell.length_a   1.000
_cell.length_b   1.000
_cell.length_c   1.000
_cell.angle_alpha   90.00
_cell.angle_beta   90.00
_cell.angle_gamma   90.00
#
_symmetry.space_group_name_H-M   'P 1'
#
loop_
_entity.id
_entity.type
_entity.pdbx_description
1 polymer ?
#
loop_
_entity_poly.entity_id
_entity_poly.type
_entity_poly.pdbx_seq_one_letter_code
_entity_poly.pdbx_strand_id
1 'polypeptide(L)'
;MKSVLTTVAIFIATAISINAQCSEADKNALKAFDAAWSIAGLNGDRAALMNIYADDYVGFPGMIGKAATIDNTMRTYERNRA
;
A
#
# COMPACT_ATOMS: atom_id res chain seq x y z
N MET A 1 40.48 -11.46 -21.06
CA MET A 1 39.25 -11.55 -21.89
C MET A 1 38.22 -12.52 -21.32
N LYS A 2 38.60 -13.78 -20.98
CA LYS A 2 37.68 -14.74 -20.32
C LYS A 2 36.99 -14.18 -19.08
N SER A 3 37.74 -13.53 -18.17
CA SER A 3 37.20 -12.98 -16.92
C SER A 3 36.22 -11.81 -17.14
N VAL A 4 36.40 -11.03 -18.21
CA VAL A 4 35.49 -9.91 -18.55
C VAL A 4 34.17 -10.45 -19.11
N LEU A 5 34.23 -11.51 -19.92
CA LEU A 5 33.06 -12.21 -20.45
C LEU A 5 32.23 -12.87 -19.35
N THR A 6 32.88 -13.41 -18.31
CA THR A 6 32.19 -14.03 -17.17
C THR A 6 31.43 -13.00 -16.33
N THR A 7 32.02 -11.82 -16.08
CA THR A 7 31.36 -10.75 -15.31
C THR A 7 30.14 -10.18 -16.04
N VAL A 8 30.22 -10.00 -17.36
CA VAL A 8 29.09 -9.53 -18.18
C VAL A 8 27.94 -10.53 -18.18
N ALA A 9 28.24 -11.84 -18.25
CA ALA A 9 27.20 -12.88 -18.22
C ALA A 9 26.43 -12.93 -16.89
N ILE A 10 27.10 -12.66 -15.76
CA ILE A 10 26.46 -12.63 -14.43
C ILE A 10 25.51 -11.42 -14.30
N PHE A 11 25.90 -10.25 -14.82
CA PHE A 11 25.05 -9.05 -14.81
C PHE A 11 23.79 -9.20 -15.69
N ILE A 12 23.90 -9.89 -16.83
CA ILE A 12 22.75 -10.16 -17.72
C ILE A 12 21.79 -11.17 -17.06
N ALA A 13 22.31 -12.17 -16.35
CA ALA A 13 21.48 -13.18 -15.67
C ALA A 13 20.62 -12.59 -14.54
N THR A 14 21.13 -11.57 -13.82
CA THR A 14 20.35 -10.89 -12.75
C THR A 14 19.28 -9.93 -13.28
N ALA A 15 19.38 -9.49 -14.53
CA ALA A 15 18.42 -8.57 -15.13
C ALA A 15 17.13 -9.25 -15.64
N ILE A 16 17.07 -10.59 -15.66
CA ILE A 16 15.92 -11.33 -16.22
C ILE A 16 14.85 -11.63 -15.13
N SER A 17 15.18 -11.48 -13.84
CA SER A 17 14.27 -11.82 -12.74
C SER A 17 13.29 -10.71 -12.32
N ILE A 18 13.24 -9.58 -13.03
CA ILE A 18 12.47 -8.39 -12.60
C ILE A 18 10.96 -8.43 -12.94
N ASN A 19 10.50 -9.40 -13.73
CA ASN A 19 9.11 -9.44 -14.23
C ASN A 19 8.13 -10.32 -13.43
N ALA A 20 8.51 -10.81 -12.25
CA ALA A 20 7.66 -11.68 -11.41
C ALA A 20 7.57 -11.24 -9.93
N GLN A 21 7.72 -9.94 -9.65
CA GLN A 21 7.77 -9.45 -8.25
C GLN A 21 6.41 -9.44 -7.53
N CYS A 22 5.29 -9.60 -8.25
CA CYS A 22 3.96 -9.80 -7.67
C CYS A 22 3.16 -10.72 -8.58
N SER A 23 2.58 -11.78 -8.01
CA SER A 23 1.63 -12.62 -8.73
C SER A 23 0.36 -11.82 -9.07
N GLU A 24 -0.42 -12.26 -10.05
CA GLU A 24 -1.74 -11.65 -10.30
C GLU A 24 -2.66 -11.74 -9.07
N ALA A 25 -2.50 -12.80 -8.26
CA ALA A 25 -3.22 -12.93 -7.00
C ALA A 25 -2.85 -11.80 -6.02
N ASP A 26 -1.56 -11.49 -5.86
CA ASP A 26 -1.10 -10.40 -4.98
C ASP A 26 -1.60 -9.04 -5.46
N LYS A 27 -1.57 -8.81 -6.78
CA LYS A 27 -2.11 -7.57 -7.38
C LYS A 27 -3.61 -7.43 -7.09
N ASN A 28 -4.37 -8.50 -7.21
CA ASN A 28 -5.80 -8.49 -6.93
C ASN A 28 -6.07 -8.30 -5.44
N ALA A 29 -5.26 -8.89 -4.56
CA ALA A 29 -5.35 -8.67 -3.12
C ALA A 29 -5.11 -7.20 -2.75
N LEU A 30 -4.09 -6.56 -3.34
CA LEU A 30 -3.82 -5.13 -3.13
C LEU A 30 -4.97 -4.23 -3.62
N LYS A 31 -5.55 -4.53 -4.78
CA LYS A 31 -6.72 -3.79 -5.28
C LYS A 31 -7.93 -3.94 -4.37
N ALA A 32 -8.18 -5.14 -3.86
CA ALA A 32 -9.27 -5.40 -2.92
C ALA A 32 -9.06 -4.65 -1.61
N PHE A 33 -7.82 -4.63 -1.11
CA PHE A 33 -7.44 -3.87 0.09
C PHE A 33 -7.67 -2.36 -0.09
N ASP A 34 -7.21 -1.78 -1.21
CA ASP A 34 -7.41 -0.36 -1.53
C ASP A 34 -8.91 0.00 -1.64
N ALA A 35 -9.69 -0.84 -2.32
CA ALA A 35 -11.13 -0.66 -2.42
C ALA A 35 -11.82 -0.72 -1.05
N ALA A 36 -11.45 -1.69 -0.19
CA ALA A 36 -12.01 -1.81 1.15
C ALA A 36 -11.68 -0.59 2.03
N TRP A 37 -10.45 -0.10 1.94
CA TRP A 37 -10.02 1.13 2.62
C TRP A 37 -10.82 2.35 2.17
N SER A 38 -10.98 2.54 0.86
CA SER A 38 -11.76 3.64 0.28
C SER A 38 -13.24 3.57 0.69
N ILE A 39 -13.87 2.40 0.58
CA ILE A 39 -15.28 2.18 0.97
C ILE A 39 -15.49 2.48 2.45
N ALA A 40 -14.59 2.01 3.32
CA ALA A 40 -14.69 2.27 4.76
C ALA A 40 -14.62 3.78 5.06
N GLY A 41 -13.74 4.51 4.38
CA GLY A 41 -13.64 5.98 4.51
C GLY A 41 -14.90 6.70 4.01
N LEU A 42 -15.41 6.32 2.84
CA LEU A 42 -16.61 6.92 2.24
C LEU A 42 -17.90 6.65 3.03
N ASN A 43 -17.99 5.48 3.67
CA ASN A 43 -19.16 5.08 4.46
C ASN A 43 -19.08 5.50 5.93
N GLY A 44 -17.95 6.06 6.38
CA GLY A 44 -17.76 6.39 7.80
C GLY A 44 -17.59 5.16 8.71
N ASP A 45 -17.11 4.03 8.18
CA ASP A 45 -16.92 2.80 8.95
C ASP A 45 -15.61 2.86 9.76
N ARG A 46 -15.70 3.47 10.94
CA ARG A 46 -14.59 3.59 11.89
C ARG A 46 -14.01 2.23 12.29
N ALA A 47 -14.86 1.21 12.48
CA ALA A 47 -14.41 -0.10 12.93
C ALA A 47 -13.57 -0.80 11.86
N ALA A 48 -13.99 -0.73 10.60
CA ALA A 48 -13.20 -1.23 9.48
C ALA A 48 -11.86 -0.50 9.37
N LEU A 49 -11.83 0.83 9.47
CA LEU A 49 -10.59 1.59 9.42
C LEU A 49 -9.62 1.24 10.56
N MET A 50 -10.13 0.98 11.76
CA MET A 50 -9.32 0.51 12.90
C MET A 50 -8.66 -0.84 12.64
N ASN A 51 -9.29 -1.71 11.85
CA ASN A 51 -8.74 -3.02 11.47
C ASN A 51 -7.80 -2.94 10.26
N ILE A 52 -8.00 -1.97 9.36
CA ILE A 52 -7.20 -1.80 8.14
C ILE A 52 -5.84 -1.15 8.43
N TYR A 53 -5.81 -0.09 9.24
CA TYR A 53 -4.56 0.58 9.56
C TYR A 53 -3.72 -0.24 10.54
N ALA A 54 -2.42 -0.39 10.25
CA ALA A 54 -1.45 -0.93 11.20
C ALA A 54 -1.31 -0.02 12.42
N ASP A 55 -0.99 -0.59 13.59
CA ASP A 55 -0.90 0.17 14.84
C ASP A 55 0.24 1.20 14.84
N ASP A 56 1.31 0.92 14.09
CA ASP A 56 2.44 1.81 13.85
C ASP A 56 2.28 2.67 12.59
N TYR A 57 1.07 2.75 12.02
CA TYR A 57 0.80 3.58 10.86
C TYR A 57 1.17 5.04 11.12
N VAL A 58 1.90 5.62 10.16
CA VAL A 58 2.26 7.03 10.12
C VAL A 58 1.92 7.60 8.75
N GLY A 59 1.00 8.58 8.74
CA GLY A 59 0.52 9.26 7.54
C GLY A 59 1.30 10.52 7.21
N PHE A 60 1.49 10.78 5.91
CA PHE A 60 2.10 12.00 5.40
C PHE A 60 1.03 12.94 4.78
N PRO A 61 1.18 14.28 4.88
CA PRO A 61 2.20 15.03 5.61
C PRO A 61 1.97 15.07 7.13
N GLY A 62 3.02 15.43 7.88
CA GLY A 62 2.91 15.68 9.32
C GLY A 62 3.05 14.45 10.21
N MET A 63 3.31 13.27 9.64
CA MET A 63 3.60 12.04 10.38
C MET A 63 2.50 11.70 11.40
N ILE A 64 1.23 11.82 11.00
CA ILE A 64 0.09 11.61 11.89
C ILE A 64 -0.16 10.11 12.12
N GLY A 65 -0.44 9.73 13.36
CA GLY A 65 -0.69 8.33 13.73
C GLY A 65 -2.08 7.84 13.31
N LYS A 66 -2.28 6.51 13.36
CA LYS A 66 -3.54 5.79 13.06
C LYS A 66 -4.79 6.50 13.57
N ALA A 67 -4.85 6.80 14.88
CA ALA A 67 -6.03 7.40 15.50
C ALA A 67 -6.38 8.76 14.87
N ALA A 68 -5.39 9.63 14.69
CA ALA A 68 -5.58 10.96 14.10
C ALA A 68 -6.03 10.88 12.63
N THR A 69 -5.49 9.94 11.86
CA THR A 69 -5.93 9.70 10.49
C THR A 69 -7.39 9.27 10.43
N ILE A 70 -7.78 8.32 11.26
CA ILE A 70 -9.17 7.84 11.30
C ILE A 70 -10.12 8.96 11.71
N ASP A 71 -9.76 9.76 12.72
CA ASP A 71 -10.56 10.90 13.15
C ASP A 71 -10.70 11.97 12.05
N ASN A 72 -9.64 12.22 11.28
CA ASN A 72 -9.69 13.11 10.11
C ASN A 72 -10.63 12.59 9.02
N THR A 73 -10.58 11.29 8.74
CA THR A 73 -11.48 10.64 7.79
C THR A 73 -12.94 10.76 8.25
N MET A 74 -13.23 10.51 9.54
CA MET A 74 -14.59 10.65 10.08
C MET A 74 -15.10 12.10 10.01
N ARG A 75 -14.26 13.09 10.33
CA ARG A 75 -14.64 14.50 10.17
C ARG A 75 -14.95 14.87 8.72
N THR A 76 -14.21 14.27 7.77
CA THR A 76 -14.46 14.48 6.35
C THR A 76 -15.75 13.82 5.89
N TYR A 77 -16.00 12.59 6.34
CA TYR A 77 -17.27 11.89 6.10
C TYR A 77 -18.46 12.73 6.60
N GLU A 78 -18.43 13.19 7.86
CA GLU A 78 -19.52 14.00 8.43
C GLU A 78 -19.75 15.30 7.67
N ARG A 79 -18.67 15.98 7.25
CA ARG A 79 -18.76 17.19 6.43
C ARG A 79 -19.38 16.95 5.06
N ASN A 80 -19.12 15.79 4.44
CA ASN A 80 -19.64 15.45 3.12
C ASN A 80 -21.08 14.92 3.16
N ARG A 81 -21.58 14.56 4.35
CA ARG A 81 -22.95 14.07 4.57
C ARG A 81 -23.96 15.23 4.71
N ALA A 82 -23.50 16.40 5.13
CA ALA A 82 -24.31 17.62 5.31
C ALA A 82 -24.53 18.36 3.98
#